data_AF-A0A395CXR4-F1
#
_entry.id   AF-A0A395CXR4-F1
#
_cell.length_a   1.000
_cell.length_b   1.000
_cell.length_c   1.000
_cell.angle_alpha   90.00
_cell.angle_beta   90.00
_cell.angle_gamma   90.00
#
_symmetry.space_group_name_H-M   'P 1'
#
loop_
_entity.id
_entity.type
_entity.pdbx_description
1 polymer ?
#
loop_
_entity_poly.entity_id
_entity_poly.type
_entity_poly.pdbx_seq_one_letter_code
_entity_poly.pdbx_strand_id
1 'polypeptide(L)'
;IHSAKGQEWKSVFVLNVVDGCIPSDLGTGTSAEIEEERRLLYVAMTRAKDDLHLLVPQRFYTHAQNARGDRHVYAARTRFIPSSLVQLFEATAWPPAMSNVNAPGRPSGVRINVGAKMRAMWR
;
A
#
# COMPACT_ATOMS: atom_id res chain seq x y z
N ILE A 1 4.20 -13.91 8.97
CA ILE A 1 3.64 -13.27 10.20
C ILE A 1 3.37 -14.30 11.29
N HIS A 2 2.65 -15.39 11.03
CA HIS A 2 2.30 -16.39 12.04
C HIS A 2 3.46 -16.90 12.90
N SER A 3 4.62 -17.17 12.28
CA SER A 3 5.83 -17.63 12.99
C SER A 3 6.49 -16.57 13.89
N ALA A 4 6.14 -15.29 13.72
CA ALA A 4 6.70 -14.19 14.50
C ALA A 4 6.01 -13.97 15.86
N LYS A 5 4.94 -14.73 16.14
CA LYS A 5 4.19 -14.61 17.40
C LYS A 5 5.09 -14.90 18.60
N GLY A 6 5.08 -14.01 19.59
CA GLY A 6 5.88 -14.14 20.81
C GLY A 6 7.35 -13.72 20.68
N GLN A 7 7.78 -13.31 19.48
CA GLN A 7 9.12 -12.76 19.24
C GLN A 7 9.04 -11.24 19.08
N GLU A 8 10.17 -10.55 19.25
CA GLU A 8 10.28 -9.10 19.07
C GLU A 8 11.68 -8.75 18.54
N TRP A 9 11.77 -7.69 17.73
CA TRP A 9 13.02 -7.24 17.12
C TRP A 9 13.16 -5.73 17.25
N LYS A 10 14.42 -5.27 17.20
CA LYS A 10 14.72 -3.83 17.20
C LYS A 10 14.03 -3.12 16.04
N SER A 11 14.17 -3.66 14.84
CA SER A 11 13.57 -3.13 13.62
C SER A 11 12.79 -4.21 12.89
N VAL A 12 11.60 -3.88 12.39
CA VAL A 12 10.73 -4.78 11.61
C VAL A 12 10.31 -4.11 10.31
N PHE A 13 10.48 -4.86 9.22
CA PHE A 13 10.04 -4.49 7.88
C PHE A 13 8.87 -5.38 7.48
N VAL A 14 7.67 -4.79 7.38
CA VAL A 14 6.49 -5.48 6.88
C VAL A 14 6.41 -5.23 5.38
N LEU A 15 6.58 -6.29 4.60
CA LEU A 15 6.52 -6.24 3.14
C LEU A 15 5.06 -6.35 2.65
N ASN A 16 4.81 -5.87 1.43
CA ASN A 16 3.53 -6.01 0.73
C ASN A 16 2.32 -5.53 1.55
N VAL A 17 2.43 -4.34 2.14
CA VAL A 17 1.35 -3.68 2.91
C VAL A 17 0.33 -3.06 1.96
N VAL A 18 -0.26 -3.90 1.11
CA VAL A 18 -1.18 -3.57 0.02
C VAL A 18 -2.44 -4.43 0.08
N ASP A 19 -3.54 -3.90 -0.42
CA ASP A 19 -4.77 -4.66 -0.62
C ASP A 19 -4.52 -5.81 -1.62
N GLY A 20 -5.02 -7.00 -1.28
CA GLY A 20 -4.75 -8.25 -1.98
C GLY A 20 -3.64 -9.10 -1.34
N CYS A 21 -2.74 -8.47 -0.57
CA CYS A 21 -1.74 -9.17 0.25
C CYS A 21 -2.09 -9.15 1.75
N ILE A 22 -2.52 -7.99 2.26
CA ILE A 22 -3.01 -7.84 3.63
C ILE A 22 -4.17 -6.82 3.62
N PRO A 23 -5.44 -7.23 3.79
CA PRO A 23 -5.87 -8.63 3.86
C PRO A 23 -5.56 -9.38 2.57
N SER A 24 -5.19 -10.66 2.70
CA SER A 24 -5.08 -11.58 1.57
C SER A 24 -6.44 -11.73 0.89
N ASP A 25 -6.49 -11.73 -0.45
CA ASP A 25 -7.76 -11.95 -1.18
C ASP A 25 -8.45 -13.27 -0.75
N LEU A 26 -7.65 -14.29 -0.41
CA LEU A 26 -8.15 -15.58 0.11
C LEU A 26 -8.76 -15.48 1.52
N GLY A 27 -8.44 -14.44 2.28
CA GLY A 27 -8.90 -14.17 3.64
C GLY A 27 -9.97 -13.07 3.73
N THR A 28 -10.68 -12.78 2.63
CA THR A 28 -11.73 -11.74 2.59
C THR A 28 -13.15 -12.27 2.37
N GLY A 29 -13.37 -13.58 2.50
CA GLY A 29 -14.69 -14.20 2.26
C GLY A 29 -15.76 -13.75 3.27
N THR A 30 -15.35 -13.42 4.49
CA THR A 30 -16.23 -13.00 5.59
C THR A 30 -15.62 -11.88 6.43
N SER A 31 -16.47 -11.14 7.16
CA SER A 31 -16.00 -10.11 8.10
C SER A 31 -15.07 -10.67 9.19
N ALA A 32 -15.27 -11.93 9.61
CA ALA A 32 -14.45 -12.58 10.63
C ALA A 32 -13.03 -12.88 10.12
N GLU A 33 -12.90 -13.34 8.87
CA GLU A 33 -11.60 -13.57 8.23
C GLU A 33 -10.84 -12.25 8.01
N ILE A 34 -11.54 -11.20 7.58
CA ILE A 34 -10.94 -9.86 7.44
C ILE A 34 -10.40 -9.37 8.78
N GLU A 35 -11.13 -9.60 9.87
CA GLU A 35 -10.69 -9.19 11.20
C GLU A 35 -9.50 -10.04 11.70
N GLU A 36 -9.40 -11.30 11.29
CA GLU A 36 -8.21 -12.11 11.54
C GLU A 36 -7.00 -11.57 10.79
N GLU A 37 -7.13 -11.25 9.50
CA GLU A 37 -6.07 -10.62 8.71
C GLU A 37 -5.63 -9.27 9.32
N ARG A 38 -6.57 -8.49 9.87
CA ARG A 38 -6.26 -7.26 10.61
C ARG A 38 -5.41 -7.57 11.86
N ARG A 39 -5.77 -8.61 12.61
CA ARG A 39 -4.98 -9.08 13.76
C ARG A 39 -3.58 -9.52 13.34
N LEU A 40 -3.42 -10.15 12.19
CA LEU A 40 -2.10 -10.51 11.65
C LEU A 40 -1.24 -9.27 11.39
N LEU A 41 -1.80 -8.23 10.74
CA LEU A 41 -1.07 -6.99 10.53
C LEU A 41 -0.68 -6.34 11.87
N TYR A 42 -1.61 -6.31 12.84
CA TYR A 42 -1.33 -5.79 14.18
C TYR A 42 -0.21 -6.57 14.88
N VAL A 43 -0.22 -7.90 14.81
CA VAL A 43 0.86 -8.73 15.35
C VAL A 43 2.18 -8.36 14.71
N ALA A 44 2.25 -8.26 13.37
CA ALA A 44 3.46 -7.89 12.64
C ALA A 44 4.01 -6.52 13.07
N MET A 45 3.14 -5.51 13.18
CA MET A 45 3.51 -4.15 13.60
C MET A 45 4.05 -4.12 15.03
N THR A 46 3.40 -4.84 15.95
CA THR A 46 3.80 -4.90 17.36
C THR A 46 5.00 -5.80 17.63
N ARG A 47 5.60 -6.41 16.59
CA ARG A 47 6.90 -7.10 16.75
C ARG A 47 8.08 -6.11 16.80
N ALA A 48 7.88 -4.88 16.35
CA ALA A 48 8.90 -3.83 16.36
C ALA A 48 9.05 -3.20 17.75
N LYS A 49 10.29 -3.03 18.21
CA LYS A 49 10.60 -2.28 19.45
C LYS A 49 10.90 -0.81 19.17
N ASP A 50 11.76 -0.57 18.20
CA ASP A 50 12.29 0.77 17.92
C ASP A 50 11.78 1.27 16.57
N ASP A 51 12.00 0.47 15.51
CA ASP A 51 11.74 0.89 14.13
C ASP A 51 10.73 -0.02 13.43
N LEU A 52 9.64 0.57 12.92
CA LEU A 52 8.65 -0.13 12.10
C LEU A 52 8.61 0.49 10.69
N HIS A 53 8.85 -0.34 9.68
CA HIS A 53 8.77 0.05 8.28
C HIS A 53 7.66 -0.73 7.58
N LEU A 54 6.72 -0.02 6.97
CA LEU A 54 5.64 -0.61 6.18
C LEU A 54 5.91 -0.34 4.70
N LEU A 55 6.15 -1.40 3.93
CA LEU A 55 6.50 -1.28 2.51
C LEU A 55 5.28 -1.49 1.64
N VAL A 56 5.07 -0.56 0.72
CA VAL A 56 3.98 -0.55 -0.25
C VAL A 56 4.59 -0.60 -1.65
N PRO A 57 4.79 -1.79 -2.25
CA PRO A 57 5.33 -1.88 -3.60
C PRO A 57 4.37 -1.23 -4.59
N GLN A 58 4.91 -0.42 -5.48
CA GLN A 58 4.10 0.25 -6.50
C GLN A 58 3.65 -0.74 -7.60
N ARG A 59 4.49 -1.72 -7.96
CA ARG A 59 4.28 -2.61 -9.11
C ARG A 59 4.42 -4.07 -8.71
N PHE A 60 3.46 -4.88 -9.13
CA PHE A 60 3.48 -6.33 -9.04
C PHE A 60 3.55 -6.91 -10.45
N TYR A 61 4.69 -7.50 -10.79
CA TYR A 61 4.92 -8.04 -12.13
C TYR A 61 4.14 -9.34 -12.33
N THR A 62 3.51 -9.44 -13.49
CA THR A 62 2.77 -10.66 -13.88
C THR A 62 3.73 -11.79 -14.22
N HIS A 63 3.33 -13.04 -13.94
CA HIS A 63 4.08 -14.19 -14.41
C HIS A 63 3.92 -14.40 -15.93
N ALA A 64 4.75 -15.29 -16.50
CA ALA A 64 4.74 -15.64 -17.92
C ALA A 64 4.87 -14.41 -18.85
N GLN A 65 5.89 -13.60 -18.61
CA GLN A 65 6.34 -12.56 -19.52
C GLN A 65 7.80 -12.80 -19.93
N ASN A 66 8.19 -12.23 -21.05
CA ASN A 66 9.58 -12.24 -21.51
C ASN A 66 10.51 -11.53 -20.50
N ALA A 67 11.81 -11.82 -20.54
CA ALA A 67 12.79 -11.24 -19.60
C ALA A 67 12.86 -9.70 -19.62
N ARG A 68 12.36 -9.06 -20.68
CA ARG A 68 12.27 -7.60 -20.84
C ARG A 68 10.82 -7.08 -20.75
N GLY A 69 9.89 -7.90 -20.25
CA GLY A 69 8.49 -7.53 -20.10
C GLY A 69 8.29 -6.58 -18.94
N ASP A 70 7.44 -5.57 -19.14
CA ASP A 70 7.03 -4.61 -18.10
C ASP A 70 5.54 -4.77 -17.76
N ARG A 71 4.96 -5.96 -17.96
CA ARG A 71 3.55 -6.19 -17.63
C ARG A 71 3.41 -6.35 -16.11
N HIS A 72 2.80 -5.34 -15.49
CA HIS A 72 2.58 -5.28 -14.05
C HIS A 72 1.19 -4.76 -13.71
N VAL A 73 0.77 -5.04 -12.47
CA VAL A 73 -0.42 -4.45 -11.86
C VAL A 73 0.00 -3.50 -10.74
N TYR A 74 -0.83 -2.49 -10.51
CA TYR A 74 -0.67 -1.57 -9.38
C TYR A 74 -1.55 -2.05 -8.24
N ALA A 75 -0.99 -2.09 -7.03
CA ALA A 75 -1.76 -2.39 -5.83
C ALA A 75 -1.94 -1.11 -5.00
N ALA A 76 -3.13 -0.95 -4.42
CA ALA A 76 -3.37 0.09 -3.44
C ALA A 76 -2.78 -0.33 -2.09
N ARG A 77 -2.33 0.63 -1.29
CA ARG A 77 -1.99 0.39 0.13
C ARG A 77 -3.15 -0.30 0.84
N THR A 78 -2.82 -1.17 1.80
CA THR A 78 -3.82 -1.88 2.60
C THR A 78 -4.90 -0.95 3.17
N ARG A 79 -6.15 -1.39 3.11
CA ARG A 79 -7.29 -0.71 3.76
C ARG A 79 -7.18 -0.64 5.28
N PHE A 80 -6.32 -1.45 5.90
CA PHE A 80 -6.12 -1.44 7.35
C PHE A 80 -5.32 -0.24 7.85
N ILE A 81 -4.56 0.42 6.98
CA ILE A 81 -3.92 1.70 7.27
C ILE A 81 -4.65 2.73 6.40
N PRO A 82 -5.69 3.42 6.89
CA PRO A 82 -6.35 4.48 6.12
C PRO A 82 -5.47 5.73 6.00
N SER A 83 -5.91 6.69 5.18
CA SER A 83 -5.20 7.96 4.97
C SER A 83 -4.99 8.78 6.24
N SER A 84 -5.91 8.67 7.20
CA SER A 84 -5.78 9.30 8.52
C SER A 84 -4.58 8.78 9.30
N LEU A 85 -4.26 7.49 9.20
CA LEU A 85 -3.11 6.90 9.89
C LEU A 85 -1.78 7.19 9.19
N VAL A 86 -1.77 7.52 7.89
CA VAL A 86 -0.52 7.86 7.16
C VAL A 86 0.25 8.96 7.86
N GLN A 87 -0.48 9.91 8.44
CA GLN A 87 0.10 11.08 9.09
C GLN A 87 0.94 10.71 10.33
N LEU A 88 0.76 9.50 10.87
CA LEU A 88 1.54 8.95 11.97
C LEU A 88 2.84 8.26 11.52
N PHE A 89 3.04 8.11 10.21
CA PHE A 89 4.23 7.51 9.63
C PHE A 89 5.05 8.57 8.87
N GLU A 90 6.36 8.40 8.87
CA GLU A 90 7.21 9.08 7.90
C GLU A 90 6.95 8.49 6.50
N ALA A 91 6.52 9.33 5.56
CA ALA A 91 6.26 8.92 4.19
C ALA A 91 7.56 9.01 3.36
N THR A 92 8.17 7.86 3.06
CA THR A 92 9.37 7.76 2.24
C THR A 92 9.07 7.13 0.88
N ALA A 93 9.78 7.57 -0.15
CA ALA A 93 9.73 6.99 -1.49
C ALA A 93 11.12 6.47 -1.86
N TRP A 94 11.19 5.33 -2.55
CA TRP A 94 12.44 4.79 -3.08
C TRP A 94 12.34 4.57 -4.60
N PRO A 95 13.28 5.09 -5.41
CA PRO A 95 14.38 5.96 -5.03
C PRO A 95 13.87 7.30 -4.46
N PRO A 96 14.60 7.93 -3.52
CA PRO A 96 14.20 9.21 -2.97
C PRO A 96 14.09 10.20 -4.12
N ALA A 97 12.90 10.80 -4.26
CA ALA A 97 12.68 11.81 -5.28
C ALA A 97 13.68 12.94 -5.02
N MET A 98 14.63 13.14 -5.93
CA MET A 98 15.48 14.31 -5.87
C MET A 98 14.56 15.53 -5.92
N SER A 99 14.51 16.29 -4.83
CA SER A 99 13.77 17.54 -4.78
C SER A 99 14.47 18.50 -5.73
N ASN A 100 14.02 18.54 -6.99
CA ASN A 100 14.45 19.57 -7.89
C ASN A 100 13.79 20.86 -7.38
N VAL A 101 14.55 21.69 -6.66
CA VAL A 101 14.09 22.94 -6.04
C VAL A 101 13.49 23.90 -7.09
N ASN A 102 13.84 23.69 -8.37
CA ASN A 102 13.34 24.42 -9.53
C ASN A 102 12.32 23.64 -10.38
N ALA A 103 11.76 22.52 -9.89
CA ALA A 103 10.66 21.88 -10.61
C ALA A 103 9.46 22.85 -10.62
N PRO A 104 8.86 23.13 -11.80
CA PRO A 104 7.64 23.91 -11.85
C PRO A 104 6.61 23.25 -10.93
N GLY A 105 6.01 24.05 -10.05
CA GLY A 105 5.07 23.57 -9.04
C GLY A 105 4.08 22.58 -9.66
N ARG A 106 3.88 21.44 -8.99
CA ARG A 106 2.98 20.36 -9.42
C ARG A 106 1.73 21.02 -10.02
N PRO A 107 1.39 20.81 -11.31
CA PRO A 107 0.19 21.42 -11.88
C PRO A 107 -0.96 21.00 -10.97
N SER A 108 -1.64 21.99 -10.39
CA SER A 108 -2.76 21.77 -9.49
C SER A 108 -3.66 20.74 -10.15
N GLY A 109 -3.78 19.57 -9.53
CA GLY A 109 -4.32 18.37 -10.18
C GLY A 109 -5.55 18.72 -10.98
N VAL A 110 -5.58 18.30 -12.25
CA VAL A 110 -6.73 18.47 -13.13
C VAL A 110 -7.96 17.97 -12.37
N ARG A 111 -8.79 18.90 -11.90
CA ARG A 111 -10.05 18.57 -11.22
C ARG A 111 -11.01 18.10 -12.30
N ILE A 112 -10.98 16.81 -12.58
CA ILE A 112 -11.95 16.20 -13.50
C ILE A 112 -13.30 16.23 -12.80
N ASN A 113 -14.20 17.11 -13.26
CA ASN A 113 -15.58 17.12 -12.83
C ASN A 113 -16.31 15.92 -13.44
N VAL A 114 -16.26 14.78 -12.75
CA VAL A 114 -16.86 13.51 -13.19
C VAL A 114 -18.37 13.68 -13.46
N GLY A 115 -19.07 14.49 -12.66
CA GLY A 115 -20.50 14.75 -12.84
C GLY A 115 -20.84 15.51 -14.13
N ALA A 116 -19.98 16.46 -14.54
CA ALA A 116 -20.14 17.14 -15.83
C ALA A 116 -19.91 16.20 -17.02
N LYS A 117 -18.93 15.29 -16.90
CA LYS A 117 -18.59 14.32 -17.95
C LYS A 117 -19.68 13.24 -18.11
N MET A 118 -20.28 12.79 -17.00
CA MET A 118 -21.39 11.83 -17.02
C MET A 118 -22.66 12.40 -17.66
N ARG A 119 -23.00 13.67 -17.40
CA ARG A 119 -24.17 14.31 -18.02
C ARG A 119 -24.02 14.54 -19.53
N ALA A 120 -22.79 14.74 -20.01
CA ALA A 120 -22.52 14.92 -21.43
C ALA A 120 -22.59 13.61 -22.24
N MET A 121 -22.45 12.44 -21.60
CA MET A 121 -22.56 11.13 -22.26
C MET A 121 -24.01 10.66 -22.48
N TRP A 122 -24.99 11.38 -21.93
CA TRP A 122 -26.42 11.00 -21.95
C TRP A 122 -27.27 11.98 -22.80
N ARG A 123 -26.62 12.68 -23.74
CA ARG A 123 -27.23 13.44 -24.84
C ARG A 123 -26.77 12.85 -26.16
#